data_AF-A0AB37VMF2-F1
#
_entry.id   AF-A0AB37VMF2-F1
#
_cell.length_a   1.000
_cell.length_b   1.000
_cell.length_c   1.000
_cell.angle_alpha   90.00
_cell.angle_beta   90.00
_cell.angle_gamma   90.00
#
_symmetry.space_group_name_H-M   'P 1'
#
loop_
_entity.id
_entity.type
_entity.pdbx_description
1 polymer ?
#
loop_
_entity_poly.entity_id
_entity_poly.type
_entity_poly.pdbx_seq_one_letter_code
_entity_poly.pdbx_strand_id
1 'polypeptide(L)'
;MYSYNQVEAIKTNLEWIVNQATLNHASPSRTDQKAVFDLLELIQSYEILLDLIHEFGTDVIDMHIAEGLAMTEKLIAKVKNSAKAI
;
A
#
# COMPACT_ATOMS: atom_id res chain seq x y z
N MET A 1 11.32 -12.31 7.15
CA MET A 1 9.86 -12.33 7.37
C MET A 1 9.44 -10.93 7.75
N TYR A 2 8.32 -10.43 7.23
CA TYR A 2 7.87 -9.07 7.55
C TYR A 2 7.41 -9.00 9.03
N SER A 3 7.61 -7.85 9.67
CA SER A 3 7.08 -7.53 10.99
C SER A 3 5.86 -6.60 10.89
N TYR A 4 5.10 -6.47 11.98
CA TYR A 4 3.99 -5.50 12.09
C TYR A 4 4.41 -4.10 11.60
N ASN A 5 5.52 -3.58 12.11
CA ASN A 5 6.00 -2.24 11.77
C ASN A 5 6.37 -2.12 10.28
N GLN A 6 6.86 -3.19 9.65
CA GLN A 6 7.16 -3.17 8.22
C GLN A 6 5.88 -3.15 7.39
N VAL A 7 4.86 -3.93 7.76
CA VAL A 7 3.54 -3.91 7.11
C VAL A 7 2.86 -2.56 7.29
N GLU A 8 2.92 -1.98 8.49
CA GLU A 8 2.39 -0.66 8.81
C GLU A 8 3.07 0.42 7.97
N ALA A 9 4.40 0.37 7.84
CA ALA A 9 5.13 1.30 6.98
C ALA A 9 4.70 1.20 5.51
N ILE A 10 4.43 -0.01 5.00
CA ILE A 10 3.90 -0.17 3.62
C ILE A 10 2.52 0.48 3.51
N LYS A 11 1.61 0.22 4.47
CA LYS A 11 0.28 0.83 4.49
C LYS A 11 0.34 2.36 4.49
N THR A 12 1.13 2.96 5.38
CA THR A 12 1.30 4.42 5.45
C THR A 12 1.85 5.00 4.15
N ASN A 13 2.70 4.26 3.43
CA ASN A 13 3.17 4.69 2.11
C ASN A 13 2.07 4.63 1.04
N LEU A 14 1.16 3.65 1.10
CA LEU A 14 -0.01 3.61 0.21
C LEU A 14 -0.96 4.78 0.49
N GLU A 15 -1.24 5.07 1.76
CA GLU A 15 -2.04 6.23 2.17
C GLU A 15 -1.44 7.54 1.65
N TRP A 16 -0.10 7.68 1.73
CA TRP A 16 0.60 8.82 1.15
C TRP A 16 0.39 8.91 -0.37
N ILE A 17 0.47 7.80 -1.11
CA ILE A 17 0.23 7.79 -2.57
C ILE A 17 -1.20 8.24 -2.89
N VAL A 18 -2.20 7.71 -2.18
CA VAL A 18 -3.61 8.10 -2.38
C VAL A 18 -3.80 9.59 -2.12
N ASN A 19 -3.22 10.11 -1.04
CA ASN A 19 -3.27 11.55 -0.71
C ASN A 19 -2.60 12.42 -1.78
N GLN A 20 -1.48 11.98 -2.37
CA GLN A 20 -0.86 12.71 -3.48
C GLN A 20 -1.73 12.69 -4.74
N ALA A 21 -2.36 11.55 -5.05
CA ALA A 21 -3.23 11.43 -6.21
C ALA A 21 -4.48 12.32 -6.09
N THR A 22 -5.07 12.44 -4.90
CA THR A 22 -6.24 13.31 -4.68
C THR A 22 -5.90 14.80 -4.71
N LEU A 23 -4.74 15.20 -4.20
CA LEU A 23 -4.31 16.61 -4.18
C LEU A 23 -3.88 17.12 -5.56
N ASN A 24 -3.21 16.28 -6.37
CA ASN A 24 -2.59 16.71 -7.62
C ASN A 24 -3.51 16.61 -8.86
N HIS A 25 -4.67 15.94 -8.76
CA HIS A 25 -5.58 15.74 -9.88
C HIS A 25 -6.95 16.38 -9.63
N ALA A 26 -7.10 17.66 -9.99
CA ALA A 26 -8.36 18.39 -9.85
C ALA A 26 -9.52 17.84 -10.74
N SER A 27 -9.22 17.01 -11.74
CA SER A 27 -10.22 16.29 -12.55
C SER A 27 -9.65 14.93 -13.00
N PRO A 28 -9.70 13.90 -12.13
CA PRO A 28 -9.12 12.61 -12.41
C PRO A 28 -9.94 11.86 -13.47
N SER A 29 -9.27 11.16 -14.39
CA SER A 29 -9.94 10.32 -15.37
C SER A 29 -10.64 9.14 -14.68
N ARG A 30 -11.55 8.45 -15.37
CA ARG A 30 -12.20 7.23 -14.84
C ARG A 30 -11.17 6.16 -14.47
N THR A 31 -10.08 6.06 -15.24
CA THR A 31 -8.98 5.13 -14.97
C THR A 31 -8.23 5.52 -13.70
N ASP A 32 -7.95 6.81 -13.50
CA ASP A 32 -7.29 7.31 -12.29
C ASP A 32 -8.16 7.08 -11.05
N GLN A 33 -9.48 7.33 -11.16
CA GLN A 33 -10.44 7.06 -10.10
C GLN A 33 -10.46 5.57 -9.72
N LYS A 34 -10.46 4.68 -10.72
CA LYS A 34 -10.38 3.23 -10.47
C LYS A 34 -9.07 2.87 -9.76
N ALA A 35 -7.94 3.40 -10.21
CA ALA A 35 -6.65 3.13 -9.57
C ALA A 35 -6.61 3.60 -8.11
N VAL A 36 -7.18 4.77 -7.81
CA VAL A 36 -7.32 5.25 -6.42
C VAL A 36 -8.21 4.33 -5.60
N PHE A 37 -9.32 3.86 -6.16
CA PHE A 37 -10.20 2.90 -5.48
C PHE A 37 -9.50 1.56 -5.20
N ASP A 38 -8.80 1.00 -6.18
CA ASP A 38 -8.03 -0.24 -6.01
C ASP A 38 -6.95 -0.09 -4.91
N LEU A 39 -6.32 1.10 -4.80
CA LEU A 39 -5.36 1.40 -3.73
C LEU A 39 -6.02 1.52 -2.35
N LEU A 40 -7.24 2.06 -2.26
CA LEU A 40 -8.01 2.12 -1.01
C LEU A 40 -8.41 0.71 -0.54
N GLU A 41 -8.84 -0.17 -1.44
CA GLU A 41 -9.11 -1.59 -1.11
C GLU A 41 -7.84 -2.30 -0.63
N LEU A 42 -6.68 -2.01 -1.25
CA LEU A 42 -5.40 -2.55 -0.80
C LEU A 42 -5.05 -2.06 0.61
N ILE A 43 -5.24 -0.76 0.91
CA ILE A 43 -5.02 -0.20 2.26
C ILE A 43 -5.88 -0.93 3.30
N GLN A 44 -7.17 -1.13 3.02
CA GLN A 44 -8.07 -1.88 3.92
C GLN A 44 -7.60 -3.32 4.14
N SER A 45 -7.10 -3.97 3.09
CA SER A 45 -6.53 -5.32 3.20
C SER A 45 -5.31 -5.36 4.13
N TYR A 46 -4.49 -4.29 4.14
CA TYR A 46 -3.35 -4.17 5.04
C TYR A 46 -3.78 -3.89 6.48
N GLU A 47 -4.89 -3.18 6.71
CA GLU A 47 -5.47 -3.03 8.05
C GLU A 47 -5.88 -4.37 8.64
N ILE A 48 -6.58 -5.19 7.84
CA ILE A 48 -6.94 -6.56 8.23
C ILE A 48 -5.68 -7.37 8.53
N LEU A 49 -4.65 -7.29 7.68
CA LEU A 49 -3.40 -8.01 7.92
C LEU A 49 -2.71 -7.55 9.21
N LEU A 50 -2.72 -6.24 9.52
CA LEU A 50 -2.16 -5.71 10.78
C LEU A 50 -2.93 -6.22 11.99
N ASP A 51 -4.27 -6.25 11.92
CA ASP A 51 -5.11 -6.83 12.98
C ASP A 51 -4.79 -8.31 13.20
N LEU A 52 -4.62 -9.08 12.11
CA LEU A 52 -4.22 -10.49 12.18
C LEU A 52 -2.81 -10.68 12.76
N ILE A 53 -1.84 -9.83 12.39
CA ILE A 53 -0.49 -9.88 12.98
C ILE A 53 -0.54 -9.52 14.47
N HIS A 54 -1.40 -8.58 14.86
CA HIS A 54 -1.57 -8.20 16.26
C HIS A 54 -2.16 -9.35 17.09
N GLU A 55 -3.16 -10.06 16.56
CA GLU A 55 -3.86 -11.14 17.26
C GLU A 55 -3.08 -12.47 17.26
N PHE A 56 -2.49 -12.83 16.11
CA PHE A 56 -1.92 -14.17 15.88
C PHE A 56 -0.40 -14.17 15.68
N GLY A 57 0.25 -13.00 15.73
CA GLY A 57 1.68 -12.86 15.46
C GLY A 57 2.03 -12.90 13.98
N THR A 58 3.32 -12.82 13.66
CA THR A 58 3.78 -12.71 12.26
C THR A 58 3.62 -13.98 11.44
N ASP A 59 3.30 -15.12 12.05
CA ASP A 59 3.14 -16.42 11.38
C ASP A 59 1.97 -16.43 10.37
N VAL A 60 1.04 -15.47 10.48
CA VAL A 60 0.00 -15.24 9.47
C VAL A 60 0.57 -14.83 8.12
N ILE A 61 1.80 -14.31 8.07
CA ILE A 61 2.49 -13.88 6.86
C ILE A 61 3.17 -15.09 6.23
N ASP A 62 2.40 -15.82 5.41
CA ASP A 62 2.94 -16.88 4.58
C ASP A 62 3.75 -16.35 3.38
N MET A 63 4.25 -17.27 2.56
CA MET A 63 5.03 -16.93 1.37
C MET A 63 4.27 -16.05 0.37
N HIS A 64 2.98 -16.28 0.16
CA HIS A 64 2.19 -15.52 -0.81
C HIS A 64 1.87 -14.11 -0.30
N ILE A 65 1.61 -13.95 0.99
CA ILE A 65 1.46 -12.64 1.61
C ILE A 65 2.79 -11.88 1.53
N ALA A 66 3.91 -12.53 1.85
CA ALA A 66 5.23 -11.92 1.73
C ALA A 66 5.56 -11.49 0.29
N GLU A 67 5.19 -12.29 -0.72
CA GLU A 67 5.32 -11.92 -2.14
C GLU A 67 4.47 -10.69 -2.48
N GLY A 68 3.22 -10.64 -2.00
CA GLY A 68 2.33 -9.49 -2.16
C GLY A 68 2.92 -8.21 -1.56
N LEU A 69 3.39 -8.27 -0.31
CA LEU A 69 4.07 -7.16 0.37
C LEU A 69 5.28 -6.65 -0.45
N ALA A 70 6.12 -7.56 -0.94
CA ALA A 70 7.28 -7.21 -1.76
C ALA A 70 6.90 -6.57 -3.11
N MET A 71 5.80 -6.99 -3.73
CA MET A 71 5.29 -6.35 -4.95
C MET A 71 4.78 -4.93 -4.67
N THR A 72 4.09 -4.74 -3.54
CA THR A 72 3.62 -3.41 -3.11
C THR A 72 4.80 -2.47 -2.83
N GLU A 73 5.86 -2.94 -2.17
CA GLU A 73 7.08 -2.13 -1.97
C GLU A 73 7.71 -1.70 -3.29
N LYS A 74 7.77 -2.59 -4.29
CA LYS A 74 8.27 -2.26 -5.63
C LYS A 74 7.40 -1.21 -6.32
N LEU A 75 6.07 -1.28 -6.17
CA LEU A 75 5.16 -0.25 -6.66
C LEU A 75 5.43 1.11 -5.99
N ILE A 76 5.51 1.12 -4.66
CA ILE A 76 5.78 2.34 -3.87
C ILE A 76 7.11 2.97 -4.29
N ALA A 77 8.16 2.17 -4.43
CA ALA A 77 9.48 2.65 -4.84
C ALA A 77 9.42 3.31 -6.24
N LYS A 78 8.70 2.70 -7.19
CA LYS A 78 8.49 3.30 -8.52
C LYS A 78 7.77 4.64 -8.43
N VAL A 79 6.66 4.73 -7.69
CA VAL A 79 5.87 5.97 -7.57
C VAL A 79 6.70 7.08 -6.90
N LYS A 80 7.39 6.78 -5.80
CA LYS A 80 8.23 7.77 -5.10
C LYS A 80 9.41 8.26 -5.94
N ASN A 81 10.03 7.37 -6.72
CA ASN A 81 11.13 7.78 -7.61
C ASN A 81 10.62 8.68 -8.74
N SER A 82 9.44 8.41 -9.29
CA SER A 82 8.80 9.30 -10.27
C SER A 82 8.45 10.65 -9.66
N ALA A 83 7.93 10.69 -8.43
CA ALA A 83 7.60 11.94 -7.74
C ALA A 83 8.83 12.81 -7.42
N LYS A 84 10.00 12.19 -7.20
CA LYS A 84 11.29 12.91 -7.02
C LYS A 84 11.90 13.42 -8.33
N ALA A 85 11.45 12.90 -9.47
CA ALA A 85 11.94 13.30 -10.79
C ALA A 85 11.23 14.54 -11.35
N ILE A 86 10.23 15.07 -10.62
CA ILE A 86 9.42 16.26 -10.92
C ILE A 86 9.85 17.38 -10.00
#